data_AF-A0A133PTV2-F1
#
_entry.id   AF-A0A133PTV2-F1
#
_cell.length_a   1.000
_cell.length_b   1.000
_cell.length_c   1.000
_cell.angle_alpha   90.00
_cell.angle_beta   90.00
_cell.angle_gamma   90.00
#
_symmetry.space_group_name_H-M   'P 1'
#
loop_
_entity.id
_entity.type
_entity.pdbx_description
1 polymer ?
#
loop_
_entity_poly.entity_id
_entity_poly.type
_entity_poly.pdbx_seq_one_letter_code
_entity_poly.pdbx_strand_id
1 'polypeptide(L)'
;MNHTYKKMAVLEIIAMLYVTIVIILSIPNMGWFMFFMGMLCFITFPVILVSLFLFFRAFRFKYRKDKIILALGLINILSLFYLFTRTICYAEDMEDFYEDNKVELNELCSYTRSAILPNSTVYIEFENDTISIFNVSTPNDSIVSDNYHETKVNNDSLMRVAGLTSQELSEIKQRLYHLGCISIFSDSKNKNQTTVGYKRVGMGLYSFILYNRPITSSKFNEYLEDMSTIPYNNKVIFLYSSGAIGNMDFDGKEEYLNKLSKKSVK
;
A
#
# COMPACT_ATOMS: atom_id res chain seq x y z
N MET A 1 -29.13 34.72 -25.30
CA MET A 1 -28.76 33.91 -24.10
C MET A 1 -28.05 34.84 -23.11
N ASN A 2 -28.65 35.08 -21.95
CA ASN A 2 -28.26 36.16 -21.02
C ASN A 2 -26.85 35.94 -20.42
N HIS A 3 -26.07 37.01 -20.23
CA HIS A 3 -24.68 36.93 -19.73
C HIS A 3 -24.59 36.18 -18.38
N THR A 4 -25.59 36.36 -17.52
CA THR A 4 -25.74 35.66 -16.24
C THR A 4 -25.89 34.14 -16.39
N TYR A 5 -26.58 33.66 -17.44
CA TYR A 5 -26.74 32.22 -17.69
C TYR A 5 -25.42 31.56 -18.09
N LYS A 6 -24.60 32.26 -18.90
CA LYS A 6 -23.25 31.79 -19.24
C LYS A 6 -22.37 31.70 -18.00
N LYS A 7 -22.39 32.71 -17.13
CA LYS A 7 -21.64 32.70 -15.86
C LYS A 7 -22.04 31.54 -14.94
N MET A 8 -23.33 31.29 -14.77
CA MET A 8 -23.81 30.16 -13.97
C MET A 8 -23.38 28.81 -14.57
N ALA A 9 -23.49 28.64 -15.89
CA ALA A 9 -23.06 27.41 -16.55
C ALA A 9 -21.56 27.15 -16.36
N VAL A 10 -20.73 28.20 -16.42
CA VAL A 10 -19.29 28.10 -16.15
C VAL A 10 -19.03 27.68 -14.71
N LEU A 11 -19.72 28.28 -13.73
CA LEU A 11 -19.55 27.95 -12.31
C LEU A 11 -19.92 26.48 -12.01
N GLU A 12 -21.00 25.97 -12.61
CA GLU A 12 -21.41 24.56 -12.48
C GLU A 12 -20.34 23.60 -13.00
N ILE A 13 -19.73 23.92 -14.15
CA ILE A 13 -18.65 23.10 -14.73
C ILE A 13 -17.39 23.17 -13.86
N ILE A 14 -17.05 24.35 -13.34
CA ILE A 14 -15.92 24.53 -12.41
C ILE A 14 -16.09 23.68 -11.15
N ALA A 15 -17.30 23.59 -10.59
CA ALA A 15 -17.57 22.74 -9.44
C ALA A 15 -17.30 21.25 -9.75
N MET A 16 -17.77 20.75 -10.91
CA MET A 16 -17.51 19.37 -11.33
C MET A 16 -16.02 19.10 -11.55
N LEU A 17 -15.32 20.03 -12.19
CA LEU A 17 -13.87 19.93 -12.45
C LEU A 17 -13.04 20.00 -11.16
N TYR A 18 -13.46 20.81 -10.19
CA TYR A 18 -12.82 20.84 -8.87
C TYR A 18 -12.83 19.45 -8.24
N VAL A 19 -13.99 18.77 -8.24
CA VAL A 19 -14.10 17.39 -7.71
C VAL A 19 -13.19 16.44 -8.50
N THR A 20 -13.15 16.55 -9.83
CA THR A 20 -12.24 15.74 -10.66
C THR A 20 -10.77 15.93 -10.28
N ILE A 21 -10.33 17.19 -10.12
CA ILE A 21 -8.95 17.52 -9.75
C ILE A 21 -8.62 16.98 -8.36
N VAL A 22 -9.52 17.17 -7.39
CA VAL A 22 -9.42 16.61 -6.03
C VAL A 22 -9.23 15.09 -6.10
N ILE A 23 -10.05 14.37 -6.87
CA ILE A 23 -9.92 12.91 -7.03
C ILE A 23 -8.57 12.54 -7.65
N ILE A 24 -8.13 13.22 -8.72
CA ILE A 24 -6.86 12.92 -9.40
C ILE A 24 -5.66 13.15 -8.46
N LEU A 25 -5.66 14.24 -7.70
CA LEU A 25 -4.59 14.56 -6.76
C LEU A 25 -4.50 13.56 -5.60
N SER A 26 -5.56 12.81 -5.32
CA SER A 26 -5.55 11.75 -4.30
C SER A 26 -4.83 10.46 -4.72
N ILE A 27 -4.64 10.24 -6.03
CA ILE A 27 -4.09 8.98 -6.58
C ILE A 27 -2.65 8.69 -6.15
N PRO A 28 -1.71 9.66 -6.17
CA PRO A 28 -0.29 9.37 -5.89
C PRO A 28 0.01 9.16 -4.41
N ASN A 29 -0.63 9.93 -3.52
CA ASN A 29 -0.37 9.87 -2.08
C ASN A 29 -1.65 10.14 -1.28
N MET A 30 -2.48 9.11 -1.14
CA MET A 30 -3.79 9.21 -0.50
C MET A 30 -3.71 9.66 0.96
N GLY A 31 -2.67 9.25 1.70
CA GLY A 31 -2.49 9.59 3.11
C GLY A 31 -2.30 11.10 3.33
N TRP A 32 -1.30 11.71 2.69
CA TRP A 32 -1.08 13.16 2.78
C TRP A 32 -2.24 13.96 2.20
N PHE A 33 -2.83 13.47 1.11
CA PHE A 33 -3.99 14.10 0.50
C PHE A 33 -5.17 14.19 1.50
N MET A 34 -5.48 13.11 2.22
CA MET A 34 -6.53 13.12 3.24
C MET A 34 -6.26 14.14 4.35
N PHE A 35 -5.00 14.31 4.77
CA PHE A 35 -4.62 15.33 5.77
C PHE A 35 -4.89 16.75 5.28
N PHE A 36 -4.42 17.12 4.08
CA PHE A 36 -4.65 18.45 3.50
C PHE A 36 -6.14 18.71 3.23
N MET A 37 -6.87 17.70 2.73
CA MET A 37 -8.30 17.80 2.48
C MET A 37 -9.12 17.91 3.78
N GLY A 38 -8.64 17.33 4.88
CA GLY A 38 -9.18 17.55 6.21
C GLY A 38 -9.16 19.03 6.61
N MET A 39 -8.08 19.74 6.32
CA MET A 39 -8.00 21.19 6.56
C MET A 39 -8.94 22.00 5.64
N LEU A 40 -9.17 21.53 4.42
CA LEU A 40 -10.03 22.19 3.42
C LEU A 40 -11.47 21.63 3.39
N CYS A 41 -11.88 20.91 4.45
CA CYS A 41 -13.13 20.17 4.46
C CYS A 41 -14.37 21.07 4.32
N PHE A 42 -14.35 22.26 4.93
CA PHE A 42 -15.45 23.23 4.87
C PHE A 42 -15.71 23.79 3.48
N ILE A 43 -14.74 23.75 2.57
CA ILE A 43 -14.90 24.14 1.17
C ILE A 43 -15.26 22.92 0.33
N THR A 44 -14.55 21.82 0.57
CA THR A 44 -14.66 20.61 -0.27
C THR A 44 -16.02 19.93 -0.11
N PHE A 45 -16.51 19.74 1.12
CA PHE A 45 -17.79 19.06 1.34
C PHE A 45 -18.97 19.78 0.66
N PRO A 46 -19.15 21.11 0.80
CA PRO A 46 -20.18 21.83 0.05
C PRO A 46 -20.06 21.67 -1.47
N VAL A 47 -18.85 21.74 -2.03
CA VAL A 47 -18.65 21.60 -3.48
C VAL A 47 -18.99 20.19 -3.96
N ILE A 48 -18.68 19.15 -3.18
CA ILE A 48 -19.10 17.76 -3.48
C ILE A 48 -20.63 17.65 -3.47
N LEU A 49 -21.30 18.19 -2.45
CA LEU A 49 -22.77 18.17 -2.36
C LEU A 49 -23.43 18.89 -3.54
N VAL A 50 -22.92 20.07 -3.92
CA VAL A 50 -23.38 20.81 -5.11
C VAL A 50 -23.15 19.97 -6.38
N SER A 51 -21.99 19.33 -6.51
CA SER A 51 -21.67 18.49 -7.68
C SER A 51 -22.58 17.28 -7.80
N LEU A 52 -22.92 16.62 -6.68
CA LEU A 52 -23.90 15.53 -6.65
C LEU A 52 -25.29 16.02 -7.11
N PHE A 53 -25.75 17.15 -6.57
CA PHE A 53 -27.01 17.75 -7.00
C PHE A 53 -27.02 18.09 -8.50
N LEU A 54 -25.93 18.67 -9.01
CA LEU A 54 -25.80 19.01 -10.43
C LEU A 54 -25.81 17.76 -11.32
N PHE A 55 -25.14 16.69 -10.90
CA PHE A 55 -25.15 15.40 -11.58
C PHE A 55 -26.58 14.83 -11.70
N PHE A 56 -27.33 14.76 -10.58
CA PHE A 56 -28.71 14.29 -10.61
C PHE A 56 -29.63 15.21 -11.44
N ARG A 57 -29.42 16.52 -11.40
CA ARG A 57 -30.18 17.48 -12.22
C ARG A 57 -29.92 17.29 -13.71
N ALA A 58 -28.70 16.92 -14.10
CA ALA A 58 -28.28 16.80 -15.48
C ALA A 58 -28.98 15.65 -16.24
N PHE A 59 -29.51 14.63 -15.54
CA PHE A 59 -30.30 13.54 -16.14
C PHE A 59 -31.54 14.00 -16.90
N ARG A 60 -31.98 15.25 -16.70
CA ARG A 60 -33.08 15.85 -17.48
C ARG A 60 -32.69 16.21 -18.92
N PHE A 61 -31.41 16.12 -19.30
CA PHE A 61 -30.87 16.36 -20.65
C PHE A 61 -31.38 17.64 -21.35
N LYS A 62 -31.67 18.70 -20.57
CA LYS A 62 -32.38 19.87 -21.08
C LYS A 62 -31.48 20.75 -21.96
N TYR A 63 -30.19 20.83 -21.64
CA TYR A 63 -29.23 21.70 -22.32
C TYR A 63 -27.93 20.98 -22.68
N ARG A 64 -27.15 21.54 -23.64
CA ARG A 64 -25.82 21.04 -24.00
C ARG A 64 -24.88 20.91 -22.79
N LYS A 65 -24.95 21.86 -21.84
CA LYS A 65 -24.15 21.84 -20.61
C LYS A 65 -24.47 20.64 -19.72
N ASP A 66 -25.73 20.17 -19.72
CA ASP A 66 -26.14 19.04 -18.88
C ASP A 66 -25.41 17.76 -19.33
N LYS A 67 -25.17 17.58 -20.65
CA LYS A 67 -24.34 16.47 -21.16
C LYS A 67 -22.91 16.50 -20.64
N ILE A 68 -22.30 17.69 -20.55
CA ILE A 68 -20.93 17.86 -20.04
C ILE A 68 -20.89 17.54 -18.54
N ILE A 69 -21.85 18.05 -17.76
CA ILE A 69 -21.97 17.76 -16.33
C ILE A 69 -22.14 16.25 -16.09
N LEU A 70 -22.97 15.58 -16.90
CA LEU A 70 -23.18 14.14 -16.79
C LEU A 70 -21.90 13.34 -17.11
N ALA A 71 -21.18 13.72 -18.16
CA ALA A 71 -19.90 13.11 -18.50
C ALA A 71 -18.85 13.27 -17.38
N LEU A 72 -18.70 14.48 -16.83
CA LEU A 72 -17.80 14.74 -15.71
C LEU A 72 -18.22 13.97 -14.45
N GLY A 73 -19.51 13.88 -14.17
CA GLY A 73 -20.02 13.11 -13.03
C GLY A 73 -19.75 11.61 -13.16
N LEU A 74 -19.90 11.05 -14.36
CA LEU A 74 -19.53 9.66 -14.63
C LEU A 74 -18.03 9.44 -14.46
N ILE A 75 -17.18 10.34 -14.96
CA ILE A 75 -15.73 10.29 -14.73
C ILE A 75 -15.42 10.30 -13.23
N ASN A 76 -16.06 11.17 -12.46
CA ASN A 76 -15.86 11.26 -11.01
C ASN A 76 -16.29 9.97 -10.30
N ILE A 77 -17.46 9.39 -10.65
CA ILE A 77 -17.94 8.12 -10.08
C ILE A 77 -16.99 6.97 -10.41
N LEU A 78 -16.58 6.84 -11.68
CA LEU A 78 -15.64 5.80 -12.11
C LEU A 78 -14.27 5.95 -11.44
N SER A 79 -13.79 7.19 -11.27
CA SER A 79 -12.53 7.47 -10.59
C SER A 79 -12.61 7.16 -9.09
N LEU A 80 -13.73 7.45 -8.43
CA LEU A 80 -13.97 7.07 -7.04
C LEU A 80 -14.06 5.54 -6.89
N PHE A 81 -14.73 4.85 -7.82
CA PHE A 81 -14.78 3.40 -7.83
C PHE A 81 -13.38 2.79 -8.00
N TYR A 82 -12.58 3.33 -8.92
CA TYR A 82 -11.18 2.92 -9.09
C TYR A 82 -10.36 3.12 -7.81
N LEU A 83 -10.46 4.29 -7.16
CA LEU A 83 -9.79 4.53 -5.88
C LEU A 83 -10.24 3.53 -4.81
N PHE A 84 -11.54 3.28 -4.69
CA PHE A 84 -12.09 2.31 -3.73
C PHE A 84 -11.52 0.91 -3.95
N THR A 85 -11.46 0.44 -5.21
CA THR A 85 -10.86 -0.87 -5.52
C THR A 85 -9.36 -0.94 -5.24
N ARG A 86 -8.63 0.17 -5.36
CA ARG A 86 -7.20 0.23 -4.96
C ARG A 86 -6.99 0.24 -3.46
N THR A 87 -8.01 0.59 -2.69
CA THR A 87 -7.92 0.73 -1.23
C THR A 87 -8.23 -0.55 -0.46
N ILE A 88 -8.31 -1.71 -1.13
CA ILE A 88 -8.59 -2.98 -0.45
C ILE A 88 -7.54 -4.01 -0.86
N CYS A 89 -7.09 -4.79 0.11
CA CYS A 89 -6.30 -6.00 -0.09
C CYS A 89 -6.99 -7.11 0.67
N TYR A 90 -7.54 -8.08 -0.04
CA TYR A 90 -8.11 -9.26 0.59
C TYR A 90 -7.03 -10.31 0.85
N ALA A 91 -7.28 -11.20 1.79
CA ALA A 91 -6.39 -12.32 2.06
C ALA A 91 -6.29 -13.28 0.85
N GLU A 92 -7.39 -13.42 0.10
CA GLU A 92 -7.44 -14.17 -1.16
C GLU A 92 -6.49 -13.58 -2.22
N ASP A 93 -6.38 -12.24 -2.32
CA ASP A 93 -5.42 -11.62 -3.24
C ASP A 93 -3.97 -11.99 -2.88
N MET A 94 -3.67 -12.11 -1.58
CA MET A 94 -2.36 -12.52 -1.09
C MET A 94 -2.11 -14.03 -1.27
N GLU A 95 -3.14 -14.88 -1.14
CA GLU A 95 -3.09 -16.31 -1.47
C GLU A 95 -2.71 -16.51 -2.93
N ASP A 96 -3.49 -15.93 -3.85
CA ASP A 96 -3.29 -16.05 -5.30
C ASP A 96 -1.90 -15.54 -5.70
N PHE A 97 -1.52 -14.36 -5.21
CA PHE A 97 -0.18 -13.80 -5.46
C PHE A 97 0.95 -14.72 -4.96
N TYR A 98 0.82 -15.26 -3.74
CA TYR A 98 1.84 -16.14 -3.19
C TYR A 98 1.94 -17.43 -4.00
N GLU A 99 0.82 -18.07 -4.35
CA GLU A 99 0.86 -19.33 -5.10
C GLU A 99 1.48 -19.16 -6.50
N ASP A 100 1.22 -18.03 -7.16
CA ASP A 100 1.78 -17.70 -8.46
C ASP A 100 3.27 -17.33 -8.42
N ASN A 101 3.78 -16.80 -7.29
CA ASN A 101 5.12 -16.20 -7.20
C ASN A 101 6.02 -16.80 -6.09
N LYS A 102 5.64 -17.93 -5.50
CA LYS A 102 6.36 -18.53 -4.36
C LYS A 102 7.83 -18.86 -4.64
N VAL A 103 8.19 -19.18 -5.88
CA VAL A 103 9.59 -19.51 -6.23
C VAL A 103 10.43 -18.25 -6.16
N GLU A 104 10.00 -17.20 -6.85
CA GLU A 104 10.63 -15.89 -6.96
C GLU A 104 10.71 -15.19 -5.60
N LEU A 105 9.66 -15.29 -4.78
CA LEU A 105 9.67 -14.81 -3.39
C LEU A 105 10.74 -15.51 -2.56
N ASN A 106 10.86 -16.83 -2.66
CA ASN A 106 11.88 -17.58 -1.92
C ASN A 106 13.30 -17.25 -2.42
N GLU A 107 13.49 -17.05 -3.72
CA GLU A 107 14.76 -16.62 -4.29
C GLU A 107 15.16 -15.22 -3.79
N LEU A 108 14.23 -14.26 -3.80
CA LEU A 108 14.44 -12.93 -3.23
C LEU A 108 14.87 -13.03 -1.76
N CYS A 109 14.14 -13.79 -0.94
CA CYS A 109 14.49 -13.97 0.47
C CYS A 109 15.86 -14.62 0.66
N SER A 110 16.19 -15.63 -0.16
CA SER A 110 17.50 -16.29 -0.11
C SER A 110 18.63 -15.31 -0.47
N TYR A 111 18.47 -14.58 -1.56
CA TYR A 111 19.43 -13.61 -2.05
C TYR A 111 19.70 -12.51 -1.02
N THR A 112 18.65 -11.88 -0.49
CA THR A 112 18.79 -10.80 0.49
C THR A 112 19.49 -11.27 1.75
N ARG A 113 19.19 -12.48 2.25
CA ARG A 113 19.89 -13.04 3.42
C ARG A 113 21.37 -13.31 3.18
N SER A 114 21.74 -13.72 1.96
CA SER A 114 23.15 -13.94 1.63
C SER A 114 23.93 -12.65 1.40
N ALA A 115 23.26 -11.57 1.00
CA ALA A 115 23.87 -10.29 0.69
C ALA A 115 24.17 -9.43 1.95
N ILE A 116 23.39 -9.56 3.02
CA ILE A 116 23.57 -8.74 4.23
C ILE A 116 24.64 -9.33 5.17
N LEU A 117 25.29 -8.48 5.97
CA LEU A 117 26.30 -8.92 6.95
C LEU A 117 25.73 -9.88 8.01
N PRO A 118 26.55 -10.80 8.54
CA PRO A 118 26.16 -11.62 9.69
C PRO A 118 25.80 -10.78 10.91
N ASN A 119 24.82 -11.23 11.68
CA ASN A 119 24.30 -10.56 12.88
C ASN A 119 23.74 -9.14 12.64
N SER A 120 23.41 -8.80 11.39
CA SER A 120 22.71 -7.57 11.00
C SER A 120 21.23 -7.80 10.66
N THR A 121 20.45 -6.72 10.75
CA THR A 121 19.10 -6.62 10.21
C THR A 121 19.06 -5.48 9.20
N VAL A 122 18.29 -5.68 8.14
CA VAL A 122 18.10 -4.69 7.09
C VAL A 122 16.62 -4.62 6.75
N TYR A 123 16.06 -3.41 6.75
CA TYR A 123 14.77 -3.07 6.17
C TYR A 123 14.98 -2.07 5.04
N ILE A 124 14.48 -2.37 3.85
CA ILE A 124 14.52 -1.47 2.70
C ILE A 124 13.12 -1.37 2.12
N GLU A 125 12.63 -0.15 1.94
CA GLU A 125 11.39 0.16 1.26
C GLU A 125 11.67 1.10 0.09
N PHE A 126 11.00 0.84 -1.03
CA PHE A 126 11.07 1.64 -2.23
C PHE A 126 9.72 2.34 -2.50
N GLU A 127 9.80 3.63 -2.83
CA GLU A 127 8.67 4.42 -3.30
C GLU A 127 9.11 5.21 -4.54
N ASN A 128 8.36 5.06 -5.64
CA ASN A 128 8.64 5.74 -6.92
C ASN A 128 10.11 5.62 -7.37
N ASP A 129 10.63 4.39 -7.40
CA ASP A 129 12.03 4.09 -7.76
C ASP A 129 13.12 4.61 -6.82
N THR A 130 12.75 5.30 -5.75
CA THR A 130 13.67 5.81 -4.74
C THR A 130 13.54 5.02 -3.45
N ILE A 131 14.61 4.98 -2.67
CA ILE A 131 14.57 4.40 -1.32
C ILE A 131 13.79 5.36 -0.43
N SER A 132 12.67 4.89 0.10
CA SER A 132 11.83 5.66 1.03
C SER A 132 12.22 5.41 2.49
N ILE A 133 12.61 4.16 2.80
CA ILE A 133 13.10 3.75 4.11
C ILE A 133 14.27 2.81 3.92
N PHE A 134 15.34 3.02 4.69
CA PHE A 134 16.47 2.11 4.77
C PHE A 134 17.02 2.11 6.19
N ASN A 135 16.67 1.04 6.92
CA ASN A 135 17.06 0.83 8.29
C ASN A 135 18.04 -0.32 8.37
N VAL A 136 19.13 -0.13 9.08
CA VAL A 136 20.18 -1.11 9.27
C VAL A 136 20.51 -1.17 10.75
N SER A 137 20.51 -2.37 11.32
CA SER A 137 20.98 -2.58 12.69
C SER A 137 22.01 -3.70 12.71
N THR A 138 23.17 -3.42 13.29
CA THR A 138 24.31 -4.33 13.47
C THR A 138 24.63 -4.43 14.96
N PRO A 139 25.52 -5.33 15.42
CA PRO A 139 25.89 -5.38 16.83
C PRO A 139 26.53 -4.09 17.37
N ASN A 140 27.14 -3.29 16.48
CA ASN A 140 27.92 -2.11 16.87
C ASN A 140 27.24 -0.78 16.53
N ASP A 141 26.28 -0.79 15.60
CA ASP A 141 25.69 0.42 15.04
C ASP A 141 24.25 0.18 14.60
N SER A 142 23.39 1.17 14.74
CA SER A 142 22.00 1.13 14.29
C SER A 142 21.65 2.46 13.65
N ILE A 143 21.44 2.43 12.33
CA ILE A 143 21.19 3.61 11.52
C ILE A 143 19.81 3.47 10.88
N VAL A 144 19.00 4.50 11.04
CA VAL A 144 17.67 4.63 10.45
C VAL A 144 17.73 5.81 9.48
N SER A 145 17.26 5.59 8.25
CA SER A 145 17.06 6.66 7.30
C SER A 145 15.71 6.46 6.64
N ASP A 146 14.82 7.42 6.82
CA ASP A 146 13.53 7.42 6.19
C ASP A 146 13.20 8.83 5.69
N ASN A 147 12.19 8.94 4.82
CA ASN A 147 11.72 10.22 4.31
C ASN A 147 10.89 11.02 5.35
N TYR A 148 10.73 10.52 6.58
CA TYR A 148 9.89 11.13 7.61
C TYR A 148 10.70 11.88 8.68
N HIS A 149 11.98 11.55 8.86
CA HIS A 149 12.90 12.21 9.78
C HIS A 149 13.88 13.15 9.05
N GLU A 150 14.28 14.24 9.72
CA GLU A 150 15.14 15.28 9.14
C GLU A 150 16.56 14.78 8.79
N THR A 151 17.03 13.69 9.41
CA THR A 151 18.37 13.13 9.21
C THR A 151 18.38 12.11 8.08
N LYS A 152 18.40 12.59 6.83
CA LYS A 152 18.61 11.71 5.67
C LYS A 152 20.08 11.26 5.64
N VAL A 153 20.33 10.02 6.04
CA VAL A 153 21.67 9.43 5.93
C VAL A 153 21.91 9.06 4.47
N ASN A 154 23.12 9.31 3.95
CA ASN A 154 23.46 8.90 2.59
C ASN A 154 23.34 7.36 2.47
N ASN A 155 22.68 6.90 1.41
CA ASN A 155 22.57 5.49 1.01
C ASN A 155 23.93 4.78 1.04
N ASP A 156 25.02 5.42 0.63
CA ASP A 156 26.36 4.82 0.65
C ASP A 156 26.82 4.43 2.06
N SER A 157 26.43 5.21 3.07
CA SER A 157 26.74 4.92 4.47
C SER A 157 25.87 3.77 4.98
N LEU A 158 24.57 3.75 4.65
CA LEU A 158 23.65 2.68 5.03
C LEU A 158 24.07 1.35 4.40
N MET A 159 24.41 1.36 3.11
CA MET A 159 24.94 0.21 2.39
C MET A 159 26.22 -0.31 3.02
N ARG A 160 27.16 0.58 3.39
CA ARG A 160 28.40 0.20 4.06
C ARG A 160 28.14 -0.50 5.40
N VAL A 161 27.20 0.01 6.19
CA VAL A 161 26.83 -0.61 7.49
C VAL A 161 26.07 -1.92 7.29
N ALA A 162 25.25 -2.04 6.24
CA ALA A 162 24.56 -3.28 5.88
C ALA A 162 25.51 -4.33 5.24
N GLY A 163 26.68 -3.88 4.79
CA GLY A 163 27.61 -4.61 3.93
C GLY A 163 27.05 -4.95 2.55
N LEU A 164 26.12 -4.14 2.05
CA LEU A 164 25.56 -4.28 0.71
C LEU A 164 26.40 -3.50 -0.30
N THR A 165 26.68 -4.13 -1.43
CA THR A 165 27.20 -3.46 -2.63
C THR A 165 26.08 -2.78 -3.41
N SER A 166 26.45 -1.83 -4.30
CA SER A 166 25.47 -1.16 -5.18
C SER A 166 24.77 -2.16 -6.11
N GLN A 167 25.48 -3.21 -6.53
CA GLN A 167 24.92 -4.28 -7.33
C GLN A 167 23.90 -5.10 -6.54
N GLU A 168 24.21 -5.46 -5.30
CA GLU A 168 23.28 -6.23 -4.46
C GLU A 168 22.01 -5.44 -4.14
N LEU A 169 22.13 -4.17 -3.81
CA LEU A 169 20.98 -3.30 -3.59
C LEU A 169 20.14 -3.13 -4.86
N SER A 170 20.79 -3.00 -6.03
CA SER A 170 20.10 -2.93 -7.32
C SER A 170 19.35 -4.23 -7.63
N GLU A 171 19.96 -5.38 -7.39
CA GLU A 171 19.35 -6.69 -7.60
C GLU A 171 18.13 -6.90 -6.67
N ILE A 172 18.23 -6.53 -5.39
CA ILE A 172 17.10 -6.55 -4.45
C ILE A 172 15.96 -5.68 -4.98
N LYS A 173 16.27 -4.45 -5.43
CA LYS A 173 15.28 -3.53 -6.00
C LYS A 173 14.60 -4.16 -7.22
N GLN A 174 15.38 -4.71 -8.16
CA GLN A 174 14.85 -5.28 -9.39
C GLN A 174 13.94 -6.48 -9.12
N ARG A 175 14.30 -7.37 -8.19
CA ARG A 175 13.47 -8.52 -7.80
C ARG A 175 12.17 -8.09 -7.13
N LEU A 176 12.22 -7.11 -6.23
CA LEU A 176 11.02 -6.53 -5.62
C LEU A 176 10.11 -5.91 -6.69
N TYR A 177 10.67 -5.10 -7.60
CA TYR A 177 9.92 -4.46 -8.67
C TYR A 177 9.28 -5.48 -9.63
N HIS A 178 10.01 -6.53 -9.99
CA HIS A 178 9.50 -7.62 -10.84
C HIS A 178 8.28 -8.32 -10.21
N LEU A 179 8.32 -8.53 -8.89
CA LEU A 179 7.22 -9.09 -8.11
C LEU A 179 6.10 -8.08 -7.81
N GLY A 180 6.28 -6.80 -8.12
CA GLY A 180 5.37 -5.74 -7.67
C GLY A 180 5.34 -5.54 -6.15
N CYS A 181 6.37 -6.01 -5.45
CA CYS A 181 6.59 -5.81 -4.01
C CYS A 181 7.38 -4.52 -3.75
N ILE A 182 7.23 -3.95 -2.56
CA ILE A 182 7.75 -2.61 -2.24
C ILE A 182 8.80 -2.59 -1.13
N SER A 183 8.87 -3.62 -0.29
CA SER A 183 9.87 -3.65 0.77
C SER A 183 10.37 -5.05 1.10
N ILE A 184 11.50 -5.12 1.79
CA ILE A 184 12.04 -6.34 2.36
C ILE A 184 12.67 -6.06 3.72
N PHE A 185 12.37 -6.91 4.69
CA PHE A 185 13.05 -7.01 5.97
C PHE A 185 13.75 -8.37 6.07
N SER A 186 15.03 -8.35 6.40
CA SER A 186 15.81 -9.56 6.62
C SER A 186 16.62 -9.44 7.90
N ASP A 187 16.54 -10.46 8.76
CA ASP A 187 17.35 -10.61 9.97
C ASP A 187 18.33 -11.76 9.78
N SER A 188 19.62 -11.46 9.69
CA SER A 188 20.66 -12.48 9.55
C SER A 188 20.94 -13.25 10.84
N LYS A 189 20.50 -12.77 12.02
CA LYS A 189 20.51 -13.53 13.29
C LYS A 189 19.46 -14.63 13.22
N ASN A 190 18.26 -14.29 12.76
CA ASN A 190 17.18 -15.23 12.52
C ASN A 190 17.09 -15.63 11.04
N LYS A 191 18.06 -16.45 10.60
CA LYS A 191 18.14 -16.97 9.22
C LYS A 191 16.92 -17.77 8.77
N ASN A 192 15.95 -18.03 9.65
CA ASN A 192 14.76 -18.78 9.31
C ASN A 192 13.67 -17.91 8.68
N GLN A 193 13.75 -16.58 8.76
CA GLN A 193 12.63 -15.69 8.41
C GLN A 193 13.07 -14.49 7.57
N THR A 194 12.23 -14.11 6.61
CA THR A 194 12.32 -12.86 5.85
C THR A 194 10.91 -12.32 5.66
N THR A 195 10.73 -11.01 5.76
CA THR A 195 9.42 -10.38 5.52
C THR A 195 9.50 -9.56 4.23
N VAL A 196 8.56 -9.76 3.32
CA VAL A 196 8.46 -9.04 2.04
C VAL A 196 7.20 -8.19 2.06
N GLY A 197 7.32 -6.88 1.92
CA GLY A 197 6.19 -5.97 1.82
C GLY A 197 5.57 -6.04 0.43
N TYR A 198 4.34 -6.51 0.36
CA TYR A 198 3.59 -6.72 -0.86
C TYR A 198 3.12 -5.38 -1.44
N LYS A 199 2.23 -4.67 -0.74
CA LYS A 199 1.71 -3.37 -1.20
C LYS A 199 1.22 -2.51 -0.04
N ARG A 200 1.16 -1.20 -0.29
CA ARG A 200 0.50 -0.23 0.58
C ARG A 200 -0.94 -0.01 0.16
N VAL A 201 -1.82 0.04 1.16
CA VAL A 201 -3.22 0.42 1.03
C VAL A 201 -3.47 1.48 2.09
N GLY A 202 -3.66 2.74 1.64
CA GLY A 202 -3.64 3.88 2.55
C GLY A 202 -2.32 3.96 3.33
N MET A 203 -2.40 3.97 4.66
CA MET A 203 -1.23 3.94 5.56
C MET A 203 -0.81 2.52 5.96
N GLY A 204 -1.58 1.50 5.58
CA GLY A 204 -1.32 0.12 5.94
C GLY A 204 -0.38 -0.58 4.96
N LEU A 205 0.47 -1.45 5.49
CA LEU A 205 1.38 -2.30 4.72
C LEU A 205 0.94 -3.77 4.83
N TYR A 206 0.66 -4.39 3.69
CA TYR A 206 0.44 -5.83 3.59
C TYR A 206 1.76 -6.51 3.25
N SER A 207 2.11 -7.58 3.97
CA SER A 207 3.41 -8.25 3.88
C SER A 207 3.30 -9.76 3.98
N PHE A 208 4.25 -10.47 3.38
CA PHE A 208 4.47 -11.89 3.57
C PHE A 208 5.61 -12.12 4.57
N ILE A 209 5.36 -12.86 5.63
CA ILE A 209 6.43 -13.45 6.45
C ILE A 209 6.72 -14.84 5.90
N LEU A 210 7.94 -15.05 5.41
CA LEU A 210 8.37 -16.26 4.72
C LEU A 210 9.42 -16.99 5.57
N TYR A 211 9.10 -18.23 5.93
CA TYR A 211 9.97 -19.10 6.71
C TYR A 211 10.62 -20.20 5.86
N ASN A 212 11.94 -20.39 6.06
CA ASN A 212 12.69 -21.45 5.38
C ASN A 212 12.30 -22.84 5.89
N ARG A 213 12.12 -22.95 7.21
CA ARG A 213 11.68 -24.16 7.90
C ARG A 213 10.29 -23.95 8.49
N PRO A 214 9.45 -24.99 8.49
CA PRO A 214 8.14 -24.93 9.13
C PRO A 214 8.22 -24.38 10.56
N ILE A 215 7.32 -23.47 10.91
CA ILE A 215 7.14 -22.99 12.27
C ILE A 215 6.50 -24.08 13.14
N THR A 216 6.68 -23.95 14.45
CA THR A 216 6.06 -24.85 15.42
C THR A 216 4.56 -24.57 15.55
N SER A 217 3.79 -25.55 16.04
CA SER A 217 2.36 -25.37 16.30
C SER A 217 2.08 -24.25 17.31
N SER A 218 2.96 -24.07 18.30
CA SER A 218 2.86 -22.95 19.24
C SER A 218 2.96 -21.61 18.50
N LYS A 219 3.96 -21.46 17.62
CA LYS A 219 4.14 -20.22 16.86
C LYS A 219 3.02 -19.99 15.84
N PHE A 220 2.49 -21.06 15.26
CA PHE A 220 1.32 -20.99 14.38
C PHE A 220 0.10 -20.47 15.14
N ASN A 221 -0.14 -20.98 16.37
CA ASN A 221 -1.26 -20.53 17.20
C ASN A 221 -1.10 -19.06 17.65
N GLU A 222 0.13 -18.62 17.95
CA GLU A 222 0.40 -17.18 18.22
C GLU A 222 -0.06 -16.30 17.05
N TYR A 223 0.24 -16.68 15.81
CA TYR A 223 -0.25 -15.95 14.62
C TYR A 223 -1.76 -16.11 14.41
N LEU A 224 -2.32 -17.26 14.76
CA LEU A 224 -3.76 -17.46 14.67
C LEU A 224 -4.52 -16.52 15.62
N GLU A 225 -3.96 -16.24 16.80
CA GLU A 225 -4.52 -15.32 17.80
C GLU A 225 -4.23 -13.84 17.48
N ASP A 226 -3.10 -13.52 16.86
CA ASP A 226 -2.74 -12.15 16.48
C ASP A 226 -3.60 -11.63 15.32
N MET A 227 -4.51 -10.70 15.63
CA MET A 227 -5.47 -10.12 14.68
C MET A 227 -4.82 -9.46 13.46
N SER A 228 -3.55 -9.02 13.56
CA SER A 228 -2.81 -8.44 12.44
C SER A 228 -2.28 -9.47 11.43
N THR A 229 -2.42 -10.77 11.73
CA THR A 229 -1.84 -11.84 10.92
C THR A 229 -2.83 -12.94 10.52
N ILE A 230 -2.56 -13.57 9.38
CA ILE A 230 -3.23 -14.77 8.90
C ILE A 230 -2.17 -15.84 8.64
N PRO A 231 -2.12 -16.92 9.45
CA PRO A 231 -1.19 -18.02 9.20
C PRO A 231 -1.72 -18.91 8.06
N TYR A 232 -1.36 -18.58 6.81
CA TYR A 232 -1.79 -19.34 5.63
C TYR A 232 -1.33 -20.80 5.68
N ASN A 233 -0.07 -21.02 6.03
CA ASN A 233 0.48 -22.35 6.31
C ASN A 233 1.67 -22.26 7.29
N ASN A 234 2.33 -23.39 7.56
CA ASN A 234 3.44 -23.44 8.51
C ASN A 234 4.73 -22.74 8.02
N LYS A 235 4.76 -22.17 6.82
CA LYS A 235 5.90 -21.42 6.28
C LYS A 235 5.56 -19.99 5.89
N VAL A 236 4.28 -19.63 5.80
CA VAL A 236 3.84 -18.36 5.21
C VAL A 236 2.75 -17.75 6.06
N ILE A 237 3.00 -16.53 6.51
CA ILE A 237 2.05 -15.72 7.26
C ILE A 237 1.78 -14.44 6.48
N PHE A 238 0.51 -14.09 6.31
CA PHE A 238 0.14 -12.76 5.82
C PHE A 238 0.09 -11.83 7.02
N LEU A 239 0.74 -10.68 6.89
CA LEU A 239 0.86 -9.66 7.93
C LEU A 239 0.28 -8.36 7.40
N TYR A 240 -0.57 -7.73 8.20
CA TYR A 240 -0.96 -6.35 8.05
C TYR A 240 -0.28 -5.50 9.12
N SER A 241 0.22 -4.34 8.74
CA SER A 241 0.77 -3.37 9.67
C SER A 241 0.16 -2.01 9.39
N SER A 242 -0.71 -1.54 10.29
CA SER A 242 -1.16 -0.16 10.27
C SER A 242 0.03 0.74 10.55
N GLY A 243 0.26 1.77 9.74
CA GLY A 243 1.29 2.78 10.02
C GLY A 243 1.04 3.55 11.32
N ALA A 244 1.31 4.85 11.34
CA ALA A 244 1.23 5.65 12.57
C ALA A 244 -0.16 5.70 13.25
N ILE A 245 -1.26 5.48 12.51
CA ILE A 245 -2.64 5.63 12.98
C ILE A 245 -3.53 4.58 12.29
N GLY A 246 -4.30 3.78 13.04
CA GLY A 246 -5.30 2.85 12.49
C GLY A 246 -5.60 1.63 13.37
N ASN A 247 -6.60 0.83 12.96
CA ASN A 247 -6.78 -0.53 13.47
C ASN A 247 -5.59 -1.37 13.00
N MET A 248 -5.01 -2.20 13.87
CA MET A 248 -3.91 -3.12 13.54
C MET A 248 -4.41 -4.46 12.97
N ASP A 249 -5.71 -4.68 12.94
CA ASP A 249 -6.29 -5.95 12.47
C ASP A 249 -6.16 -6.13 10.97
N PHE A 250 -5.96 -7.38 10.55
CA PHE A 250 -6.05 -7.80 9.17
C PHE A 250 -7.54 -7.93 8.79
N ASP A 251 -8.03 -7.00 7.98
CA ASP A 251 -9.42 -6.98 7.54
C ASP A 251 -9.83 -8.30 6.85
N GLY A 252 -10.93 -8.90 7.30
CA GLY A 252 -11.46 -10.14 6.73
C GLY A 252 -10.79 -11.44 7.20
N LYS A 253 -9.86 -11.40 8.18
CA LYS A 253 -9.19 -12.59 8.74
C LYS A 253 -10.13 -13.75 9.05
N GLU A 254 -11.19 -13.51 9.81
CA GLU A 254 -12.11 -14.57 10.23
C GLU A 254 -12.85 -15.21 9.04
N GLU A 255 -13.29 -14.40 8.08
CA GLU A 255 -13.97 -14.88 6.88
C GLU A 255 -13.04 -15.78 6.06
N TYR A 256 -11.80 -15.34 5.86
CA TYR A 256 -10.79 -16.09 5.11
C TYR A 256 -10.44 -17.42 5.79
N LEU A 257 -10.18 -17.44 7.10
CA LEU A 257 -9.87 -18.67 7.84
C LEU A 257 -11.05 -19.67 7.80
N ASN A 258 -12.29 -19.18 7.85
CA ASN A 258 -13.49 -20.00 7.69
C ASN A 258 -13.62 -20.60 6.28
N LYS A 259 -13.16 -19.91 5.24
CA LYS A 259 -13.08 -20.46 3.87
C LYS A 259 -11.96 -21.50 3.75
N LEU A 260 -10.79 -21.21 4.30
CA LEU A 260 -9.61 -22.09 4.25
C LEU A 260 -9.90 -23.45 4.91
N SER A 261 -10.54 -23.45 6.08
CA SER A 261 -10.93 -24.68 6.79
C SER A 261 -11.95 -25.53 6.02
N LYS A 262 -12.81 -24.92 5.19
CA LYS A 262 -13.73 -25.66 4.32
C LYS A 262 -13.04 -26.23 3.07
N LYS A 263 -11.96 -25.59 2.60
CA LYS A 263 -11.16 -26.05 1.45
C LYS A 263 -10.32 -27.28 1.81
N SER A 264 -9.82 -27.37 3.05
CA SER A 264 -9.00 -28.50 3.54
C SER A 264 -9.79 -29.77 3.89
N VAL A 265 -11.13 -29.71 3.90
CA VAL A 265 -12.02 -30.85 4.19
C VAL A 265 -12.53 -31.54 2.91
N LYS A 266 -12.20 -31.01 1.73
CA LYS A 266 -12.47 -31.63 0.42
C LYS A 266 -11.23 -32.31 -0.15
#